data_AF-A0A957FER4-F1
#
_entry.id   AF-A0A957FER4-F1
#
_cell.length_a   1.000
_cell.length_b   1.000
_cell.length_c   1.000
_cell.angle_alpha   90.00
_cell.angle_beta   90.00
_cell.angle_gamma   90.00
#
_symmetry.space_group_name_H-M   'P 1'
#
loop_
_entity.id
_entity.type
_entity.pdbx_description
1 polymer ?
#
loop_
_entity_poly.entity_id
_entity_poly.type
_entity_poly.pdbx_seq_one_letter_code
_entity_poly.pdbx_strand_id
1 'polypeptide(L)'
;LTNKLPHFLTSALFYQIVDAFLDVPAHDWNQAWHELDQELENKKEEKKKEFAANRIQGTHPALNLADYAGTYTSLIYGQAQVTQEGEKLFIHLSAHPTIRGELEHWHYDTFLCHWTDPVFDKSIIPFAIDKNGKVESFKLSVRPDWIDPLEYVFERYKEQN
;
A
#
# COMPACT_ATOMS: atom_id res chain seq x y z
N LEU A 1 -10.89 -4.49 22.55
CA LEU A 1 -9.84 -3.57 23.03
C LEU A 1 -9.41 -2.71 21.84
N THR A 2 -10.13 -1.61 21.60
CA THR A 2 -9.93 -0.75 20.42
C THR A 2 -9.36 0.57 20.90
N ASN A 3 -8.07 0.59 21.20
CA ASN A 3 -7.36 1.83 21.55
C ASN A 3 -6.87 2.49 20.25
N LYS A 4 -7.79 3.08 19.47
CA LYS A 4 -7.48 3.83 18.24
C LYS A 4 -8.28 5.14 18.15
N LEU A 5 -8.34 5.86 19.26
CA LEU A 5 -8.45 7.32 19.23
C LEU A 5 -7.14 7.82 19.81
N PRO A 6 -6.35 8.61 19.08
CA PRO A 6 -5.12 9.12 19.65
C PRO A 6 -5.49 10.05 20.81
N HIS A 7 -4.79 9.87 21.92
CA HIS A 7 -4.88 10.60 23.17
C HIS A 7 -4.54 12.10 23.07
N PHE A 8 -4.78 12.79 21.94
CA PHE A 8 -4.26 14.13 21.70
C PHE A 8 -4.83 15.19 22.65
N LEU A 9 -6.13 15.13 22.97
CA LEU A 9 -6.74 16.01 23.97
C LEU A 9 -6.27 15.69 25.40
N THR A 10 -5.99 14.42 25.69
CA THR A 10 -5.46 14.00 27.01
C THR A 10 -4.00 14.40 27.17
N SER A 11 -3.21 14.33 26.11
CA SER A 11 -1.81 14.79 26.08
C SER A 11 -1.72 16.31 26.17
N ALA A 12 -2.56 17.06 25.43
CA ALA A 12 -2.62 18.52 25.53
C ALA A 12 -2.96 18.97 26.96
N LEU A 13 -3.96 18.34 27.58
CA LEU A 13 -4.33 18.60 28.97
C LEU A 13 -3.20 18.23 29.94
N PHE A 14 -2.50 17.11 29.72
CA PHE A 14 -1.35 16.72 30.52
C PHE A 14 -0.22 17.75 30.45
N TYR A 15 0.16 18.21 29.25
CA TYR A 15 1.19 19.23 29.09
C TYR A 15 0.77 20.58 29.70
N GLN A 16 -0.51 20.96 29.58
CA GLN A 16 -1.03 22.16 30.22
C GLN A 16 -0.94 22.08 31.77
N ILE A 17 -1.17 20.90 32.36
CA ILE A 17 -1.03 20.69 33.81
C ILE A 17 0.45 20.73 34.24
N VAL A 18 1.36 20.15 33.43
CA VAL A 18 2.81 20.18 33.69
C VAL A 18 3.34 21.61 33.62
N ASP A 19 2.93 22.39 32.60
CA ASP A 19 3.34 23.78 32.45
C ASP A 19 2.86 24.66 33.60
N ALA A 20 1.61 24.47 34.05
CA ALA A 20 1.08 25.14 35.23
C ALA A 20 1.80 24.75 36.53
N PHE A 21 2.31 23.51 36.63
CA PHE A 21 3.10 23.06 37.78
C PHE A 21 4.53 23.60 37.78
N LEU A 22 5.11 23.84 36.60
CA LEU A 22 6.48 24.34 36.43
C LEU A 22 6.59 25.88 36.40
N ASP A 23 5.47 26.59 36.58
CA ASP A 23 5.37 28.07 36.55
C ASP A 23 5.98 28.68 35.27
N VAL A 24 5.86 27.96 34.16
CA VAL A 24 6.26 28.41 32.82
C VAL A 24 5.08 29.11 32.14
N PRO A 25 5.33 30.04 31.19
CA PRO A 25 4.24 30.71 30.46
C PRO A 25 3.33 29.67 29.80
N ALA A 26 2.01 29.78 30.04
CA ALA A 26 1.02 28.87 29.48
C ALA A 26 1.13 28.85 27.95
N HIS A 27 1.49 27.70 27.39
CA HIS A 27 1.51 27.47 25.96
C HIS A 27 0.14 26.94 25.51
N ASP A 28 -0.43 27.48 24.42
CA ASP A 28 -1.69 26.99 23.87
C ASP A 28 -1.45 25.70 23.06
N TRP A 29 -1.29 24.61 23.80
CA TRP A 29 -1.13 23.29 23.22
C TRP A 29 -2.33 22.89 22.37
N ASN A 30 -3.55 23.33 22.70
CA ASN A 30 -4.73 22.98 21.91
C ASN A 30 -4.65 23.55 20.49
N GLN A 31 -4.22 24.80 20.36
CA GLN A 31 -3.98 25.42 19.06
C GLN A 31 -2.84 24.70 18.32
N ALA A 32 -1.71 24.47 18.99
CA ALA A 32 -0.56 23.78 18.37
C ALA A 32 -0.91 22.38 17.84
N TRP A 33 -1.71 21.62 18.59
CA TRP A 33 -2.18 20.30 18.16
C TRP A 33 -3.20 20.38 17.01
N HIS A 34 -4.08 21.37 17.03
CA HIS A 34 -5.03 21.59 15.93
C HIS A 34 -4.30 21.91 14.61
N GLU A 35 -3.27 22.74 14.67
CA GLU A 35 -2.42 23.08 13.52
C GLU A 35 -1.68 21.84 13.01
N LEU A 36 -1.14 21.01 13.90
CA LEU A 36 -0.48 19.75 13.52
C LEU A 36 -1.45 18.76 12.85
N ASP A 37 -2.65 18.60 13.39
CA ASP A 37 -3.67 17.70 12.82
C ASP A 37 -4.08 18.15 11.42
N GLN A 38 -4.29 19.45 11.23
CA GLN A 38 -4.57 20.03 9.91
C GLN A 38 -3.41 19.83 8.94
N GLU A 39 -2.16 20.02 9.38
CA GLU A 39 -0.99 19.77 8.54
C GLU A 39 -0.90 18.30 8.10
N LEU A 40 -1.15 17.37 9.02
CA LEU A 40 -1.14 15.93 8.71
C LEU A 40 -2.25 15.54 7.75
N GLU A 41 -3.47 16.07 7.91
CA GLU A 41 -4.56 15.83 6.96
C GLU A 41 -4.27 16.44 5.59
N ASN A 42 -3.73 17.66 5.53
CA ASN A 42 -3.34 18.29 4.27
C ASN A 42 -2.29 17.46 3.53
N LYS A 43 -1.25 16.98 4.23
CA LYS A 43 -0.23 16.09 3.64
C LYS A 43 -0.81 14.78 3.13
N LYS A 44 -1.79 14.19 3.84
CA LYS A 44 -2.48 12.98 3.37
C LYS A 44 -3.28 13.26 2.09
N GLU A 45 -4.01 14.36 2.05
CA GLU A 45 -4.79 14.75 0.87
C GLU A 45 -3.90 15.08 -0.32
N GLU A 46 -2.76 15.74 -0.12
CA GLU A 46 -1.76 15.97 -1.16
C GLU A 46 -1.23 14.66 -1.72
N LYS A 47 -0.78 13.72 -0.87
CA LYS A 47 -0.33 12.39 -1.31
C LYS A 47 -1.41 11.63 -2.10
N LYS A 48 -2.68 11.72 -1.69
CA LYS A 48 -3.79 11.11 -2.45
C LYS A 48 -3.97 11.75 -3.82
N LYS A 49 -3.90 13.08 -3.90
CA LYS A 49 -4.01 13.81 -5.18
C LYS A 49 -2.85 13.48 -6.11
N GLU A 50 -1.62 13.47 -5.61
CA GLU A 50 -0.43 13.06 -6.37
C GLU A 50 -0.57 11.62 -6.88
N PHE A 51 -0.99 10.70 -6.01
CA PHE A 51 -1.22 9.31 -6.38
C PHE A 51 -2.26 9.21 -7.52
N ALA A 52 -3.40 9.91 -7.41
CA ALA A 52 -4.42 9.93 -8.45
C ALA A 52 -3.94 10.59 -9.75
N ALA A 53 -3.13 11.65 -9.66
CA ALA A 53 -2.57 12.36 -10.81
C ALA A 53 -1.56 11.51 -11.60
N ASN A 54 -0.89 10.56 -10.94
CA ASN A 54 0.01 9.61 -11.60
C ASN A 54 -0.72 8.54 -12.42
N ARG A 55 -2.05 8.42 -12.29
CA ARG A 55 -2.85 7.50 -13.11
C ARG A 55 -3.01 8.03 -14.53
N ILE A 56 -2.84 7.16 -15.51
CA ILE A 56 -3.12 7.47 -16.92
C ILE A 56 -4.45 6.80 -17.29
N GLN A 57 -5.47 7.61 -17.52
CA GLN A 57 -6.83 7.15 -17.79
C GLN A 57 -6.97 6.61 -19.22
N GLY A 58 -8.00 5.79 -19.44
CA GLY A 58 -8.33 5.24 -20.77
C GLY A 58 -7.36 4.18 -21.27
N THR A 59 -6.48 3.67 -20.41
CA THR A 59 -5.60 2.54 -20.72
C THR A 59 -6.30 1.23 -20.41
N HIS A 60 -5.78 0.14 -20.97
CA HIS A 60 -6.23 -1.22 -20.70
C HIS A 60 -5.00 -2.12 -20.49
N PRO A 61 -5.14 -3.27 -19.80
CA PRO A 61 -4.10 -4.29 -19.79
C PRO A 61 -3.75 -4.73 -21.21
N ALA A 62 -2.49 -5.09 -21.46
CA ALA A 62 -2.09 -5.59 -22.77
C ALA A 62 -2.59 -7.02 -23.03
N LEU A 63 -2.81 -7.81 -21.98
CA LEU A 63 -3.28 -9.19 -22.05
C LEU A 63 -4.66 -9.36 -21.40
N ASN A 64 -5.29 -10.51 -21.58
CA ASN A 64 -6.49 -10.82 -20.82
C ASN A 64 -6.13 -11.03 -19.35
N LEU A 65 -7.07 -10.75 -18.42
CA LEU A 65 -6.82 -10.95 -16.99
C LEU A 65 -6.34 -12.38 -16.66
N ALA A 66 -6.87 -13.39 -17.36
CA ALA A 66 -6.47 -14.79 -17.25
C ALA A 66 -4.97 -15.01 -17.51
N ASP A 67 -4.37 -14.23 -18.40
CA ASP A 67 -2.97 -14.37 -18.78
C ASP A 67 -2.01 -13.86 -17.69
N TYR A 68 -2.48 -12.99 -16.79
CA TYR A 68 -1.74 -12.57 -15.59
C TYR A 68 -1.84 -13.59 -14.45
N ALA A 69 -2.85 -14.45 -14.46
CA ALA A 69 -2.99 -15.50 -13.46
C ALA A 69 -1.87 -16.53 -13.60
N GLY A 70 -1.31 -16.97 -12.48
CA GLY A 70 -0.19 -17.89 -12.43
C GLY A 70 0.55 -17.87 -11.10
N THR A 71 1.55 -18.74 -11.02
CA THR A 71 2.49 -18.78 -9.89
C THR A 71 3.73 -17.98 -10.23
N TYR A 72 4.15 -17.14 -9.29
CA TYR A 72 5.36 -16.36 -9.37
C TYR A 72 6.22 -16.60 -8.12
N THR A 73 7.53 -16.51 -8.27
CA THR A 73 8.48 -16.78 -7.20
C THR A 73 9.49 -15.64 -7.12
N SER A 74 9.72 -15.17 -5.90
CA SER A 74 10.83 -14.30 -5.56
C SER A 74 11.86 -15.07 -4.74
N LEU A 75 13.14 -14.88 -5.03
CA LEU A 75 14.23 -15.50 -4.26
C LEU A 75 14.24 -15.06 -2.80
N ILE A 76 13.76 -13.85 -2.52
CA ILE A 76 13.82 -13.22 -1.19
C ILE A 76 12.48 -13.36 -0.47
N TYR A 77 11.38 -13.10 -1.17
CA TYR A 77 10.05 -13.07 -0.55
C TYR A 77 9.33 -14.42 -0.57
N GLY A 78 9.77 -15.34 -1.43
CA GLY A 78 9.10 -16.61 -1.66
C GLY A 78 8.03 -16.55 -2.75
N GLN A 79 7.05 -17.45 -2.67
CA GLN A 79 6.05 -17.65 -3.71
C GLN A 79 4.85 -16.70 -3.56
N ALA A 80 4.31 -16.28 -4.70
CA ALA A 80 3.05 -15.56 -4.83
C ALA A 80 2.18 -16.25 -5.88
N GLN A 81 0.89 -16.34 -5.61
CA GLN A 81 -0.09 -16.89 -6.55
C GLN A 81 -1.06 -15.79 -6.96
N VAL A 82 -1.20 -15.60 -8.28
CA VAL A 82 -2.21 -14.73 -8.86
C VAL A 82 -3.32 -15.61 -9.43
N THR A 83 -4.56 -15.39 -8.98
CA THR A 83 -5.74 -16.13 -9.44
C THR A 83 -6.76 -15.19 -10.03
N GLN A 84 -7.51 -15.68 -11.02
CA GLN A 84 -8.69 -14.98 -11.52
C GLN A 84 -9.94 -15.61 -10.90
N GLU A 85 -10.78 -14.77 -10.31
CA GLU A 85 -12.10 -15.16 -9.79
C GLU A 85 -13.15 -14.26 -10.45
N GLY A 86 -13.84 -14.80 -11.45
CA GLY A 86 -14.76 -14.02 -12.28
C GLY A 86 -14.00 -12.98 -13.11
N GLU A 87 -14.40 -11.71 -12.98
CA GLU A 87 -13.77 -10.58 -13.67
C GLU A 87 -12.69 -9.87 -12.85
N LYS A 88 -12.33 -10.44 -11.69
CA LYS A 88 -11.34 -9.86 -10.77
C LYS A 88 -10.11 -10.73 -10.67
N LEU A 89 -8.97 -10.09 -10.46
CA LEU A 89 -7.72 -10.74 -10.14
C LEU A 89 -7.43 -10.63 -8.64
N PHE A 90 -6.84 -11.67 -8.09
CA PHE A 90 -6.41 -11.72 -6.71
C PHE A 90 -4.98 -12.20 -6.61
N ILE A 91 -4.25 -11.66 -5.64
CA ILE A 91 -2.90 -12.07 -5.30
C ILE A 91 -2.88 -12.64 -3.89
N HIS A 92 -2.18 -13.75 -3.72
CA HIS A 92 -1.93 -14.41 -2.45
C HIS A 92 -0.42 -14.61 -2.27
N LEU A 93 0.10 -14.19 -1.13
CA LEU A 93 1.52 -14.30 -0.81
C LEU A 93 1.71 -15.49 0.13
N SER A 94 2.52 -16.48 -0.26
CA SER A 94 2.73 -17.68 0.56
C SER A 94 3.42 -17.37 1.90
N ALA A 95 4.20 -16.28 1.97
CA ALA A 95 4.79 -15.78 3.21
C ALA A 95 3.74 -15.26 4.23
N HIS A 96 2.58 -14.82 3.74
CA HIS A 96 1.50 -14.28 4.55
C HIS A 96 0.16 -14.92 4.17
N PRO A 97 -0.10 -16.17 4.60
CA PRO A 97 -1.24 -16.95 4.13
C PRO A 97 -2.61 -16.36 4.46
N THR A 98 -2.68 -15.45 5.44
CA THR A 98 -3.91 -14.74 5.83
C THR A 98 -4.14 -13.45 5.03
N ILE A 99 -3.15 -12.97 4.28
CA ILE A 99 -3.23 -11.72 3.54
C ILE A 99 -3.57 -12.04 2.08
N ARG A 100 -4.63 -11.39 1.58
CA ARG A 100 -5.07 -11.48 0.20
C ARG A 100 -5.17 -10.07 -0.37
N GLY A 101 -4.85 -9.92 -1.65
CA GLY A 101 -4.97 -8.65 -2.36
C GLY A 101 -5.93 -8.76 -3.53
N GLU A 102 -6.87 -7.83 -3.68
CA GLU A 102 -7.65 -7.66 -4.91
C GLU A 102 -6.88 -6.75 -5.87
N LEU A 103 -6.64 -7.20 -7.11
CA LEU A 103 -5.94 -6.44 -8.14
C LEU A 103 -6.96 -5.70 -9.01
N GLU A 104 -7.00 -4.38 -8.87
CA GLU A 104 -7.76 -3.46 -9.72
C GLU A 104 -6.85 -2.91 -10.81
N HIS A 105 -7.33 -2.81 -12.05
CA HIS A 105 -6.54 -2.20 -13.12
C HIS A 105 -6.27 -0.72 -12.83
N TRP A 106 -5.00 -0.32 -12.86
CA TRP A 106 -4.58 1.06 -12.62
C TRP A 106 -4.33 1.81 -13.93
N HIS A 107 -3.25 1.45 -14.62
CA HIS A 107 -2.98 1.87 -16.00
C HIS A 107 -2.07 0.85 -16.70
N TYR A 108 -2.15 0.74 -18.03
CA TYR A 108 -1.32 -0.21 -18.81
C TYR A 108 -1.30 -1.62 -18.16
N ASP A 109 -0.12 -2.21 -17.97
CA ASP A 109 0.11 -3.49 -17.28
C ASP A 109 0.36 -3.34 -15.78
N THR A 110 -0.18 -2.29 -15.17
CA THR A 110 -0.04 -2.00 -13.73
C THR A 110 -1.38 -2.11 -13.03
N PHE A 111 -1.37 -2.79 -11.89
CA PHE A 111 -2.53 -3.03 -11.06
C PHE A 111 -2.35 -2.38 -9.69
N LEU A 112 -3.43 -1.84 -9.15
CA LEU A 112 -3.55 -1.42 -7.77
C LEU A 112 -4.05 -2.60 -6.95
N CYS A 113 -3.20 -3.10 -6.05
CA CYS A 113 -3.55 -4.13 -5.11
C CYS A 113 -4.18 -3.52 -3.87
N HIS A 114 -5.42 -3.89 -3.55
CA HIS A 114 -6.09 -3.59 -2.29
C HIS A 114 -5.94 -4.78 -1.36
N TRP A 115 -5.10 -4.65 -0.34
CA TRP A 115 -4.85 -5.70 0.63
C TRP A 115 -5.99 -5.81 1.64
N THR A 116 -6.28 -7.03 2.09
CA THR A 116 -7.22 -7.27 3.19
C THR A 116 -6.66 -6.78 4.53
N ASP A 117 -5.34 -6.70 4.65
CA ASP A 117 -4.68 -6.21 5.85
C ASP A 117 -4.53 -4.66 5.80
N PRO A 118 -5.08 -3.92 6.77
CA PRO A 118 -5.04 -2.46 6.79
C PRO A 118 -3.63 -1.88 7.03
N VAL A 119 -2.68 -2.68 7.51
CA VAL A 119 -1.28 -2.27 7.61
C VAL A 119 -0.67 -2.15 6.22
N PHE A 120 -0.91 -3.15 5.36
CA PHE A 120 -0.41 -3.16 3.97
C PHE A 120 -1.17 -2.15 3.10
N ASP A 121 -2.45 -1.93 3.37
CA ASP A 121 -3.30 -0.94 2.71
C ASP A 121 -3.36 -1.16 1.19
N LYS A 122 -2.56 -0.41 0.41
CA LYS A 122 -2.52 -0.50 -1.05
C LYS A 122 -1.09 -0.59 -1.58
N SER A 123 -0.92 -1.37 -2.64
CA SER A 123 0.36 -1.50 -3.36
C SER A 123 0.16 -1.36 -4.87
N ILE A 124 1.09 -0.68 -5.54
CA ILE A 124 1.15 -0.67 -7.00
C ILE A 124 1.99 -1.85 -7.47
N ILE A 125 1.44 -2.64 -8.39
CA ILE A 125 2.05 -3.86 -8.91
C ILE A 125 2.15 -3.75 -10.44
N PRO A 126 3.30 -3.30 -10.97
CA PRO A 126 3.56 -3.34 -12.40
C PRO A 126 3.97 -4.76 -12.82
N PHE A 127 3.35 -5.25 -13.89
CA PHE A 127 3.72 -6.48 -14.57
C PHE A 127 4.63 -6.19 -15.76
N ALA A 128 5.58 -7.08 -16.01
CA ALA A 128 6.42 -7.07 -17.20
C ALA A 128 5.99 -8.19 -18.15
N ILE A 129 5.86 -7.86 -19.43
CA ILE A 129 5.50 -8.78 -20.50
C ILE A 129 6.74 -9.03 -21.37
N ASP A 130 7.00 -10.30 -21.68
CA ASP A 130 8.13 -10.69 -22.52
C ASP A 130 7.85 -10.42 -24.02
N LYS A 131 8.88 -10.60 -24.83
CA LYS A 131 8.80 -10.46 -26.30
C LYS A 131 7.80 -11.41 -26.98
N ASN A 132 7.33 -12.45 -26.29
CA ASN A 132 6.39 -13.43 -26.80
C ASN A 132 4.94 -13.10 -26.38
N GLY A 133 4.71 -11.97 -25.70
CA GLY A 133 3.39 -11.59 -25.21
C GLY A 133 2.95 -12.36 -23.97
N LYS A 134 3.88 -12.88 -23.16
CA LYS A 134 3.58 -13.57 -21.91
C LYS A 134 4.08 -12.78 -20.71
N VAL A 135 3.32 -12.80 -19.61
CA VAL A 135 3.78 -12.19 -18.37
C VAL A 135 5.02 -12.91 -17.86
N GLU A 136 6.09 -12.16 -17.66
CA GLU A 136 7.40 -12.67 -17.21
C GLU A 136 7.58 -12.47 -15.71
N SER A 137 7.21 -11.30 -15.19
CA SER A 137 7.41 -10.95 -13.78
C SER A 137 6.46 -9.86 -13.33
N PHE A 138 6.40 -9.63 -12.03
CA PHE A 138 5.86 -8.41 -11.45
C PHE A 138 6.74 -7.90 -10.33
N LYS A 139 6.57 -6.62 -10.00
CA LYS A 139 7.25 -5.98 -8.88
C LYS A 139 6.25 -5.69 -7.77
N LEU A 140 6.66 -5.90 -6.53
CA LEU A 140 5.87 -5.61 -5.35
C LEU A 140 6.66 -4.76 -4.37
N SER A 141 6.08 -3.64 -3.97
CA SER A 141 6.49 -2.85 -2.82
C SER A 141 5.33 -2.70 -1.85
N VAL A 142 5.59 -2.85 -0.56
CA VAL A 142 4.58 -2.75 0.49
C VAL A 142 4.93 -1.55 1.35
N ARG A 143 4.19 -0.44 1.14
CA ARG A 143 4.37 0.86 1.81
C ARG A 143 5.85 1.19 2.10
N PRO A 144 6.66 1.51 1.08
CA PRO A 144 8.11 1.68 1.23
C PRO A 144 8.51 2.78 2.21
N ASP A 145 7.65 3.78 2.42
CA ASP A 145 7.84 4.85 3.39
C ASP A 145 7.75 4.35 4.86
N TRP A 146 7.15 3.19 5.12
CA TRP A 146 6.80 2.76 6.49
C TRP A 146 7.09 1.30 6.83
N ILE A 147 6.82 0.36 5.93
CA ILE A 147 6.90 -1.08 6.24
C ILE A 147 8.21 -1.65 5.72
N ASP A 148 8.43 -1.59 4.41
CA ASP A 148 9.59 -2.21 3.80
C ASP A 148 10.08 -1.39 2.60
N PRO A 149 11.29 -0.80 2.67
CA PRO A 149 11.82 0.03 1.59
C PRO A 149 12.20 -0.79 0.34
N LEU A 150 12.20 -2.13 0.42
CA LEU A 150 12.64 -2.98 -0.68
C LEU A 150 11.53 -3.20 -1.72
N GLU A 151 11.96 -3.23 -2.98
CA GLU A 151 11.15 -3.70 -4.10
C GLU A 151 11.47 -5.18 -4.35
N TYR A 152 10.44 -6.01 -4.32
CA TYR A 152 10.54 -7.44 -4.56
C TYR A 152 10.14 -7.76 -5.98
N VAL A 153 11.02 -8.46 -6.71
CA VAL A 153 10.72 -8.99 -8.04
C VAL A 153 10.23 -10.42 -7.91
N PHE A 154 9.09 -10.71 -8.51
CA PHE A 154 8.51 -12.04 -8.60
C PHE A 154 8.52 -12.49 -10.04
N GLU A 155 9.29 -13.54 -10.33
CA GLU A 155 9.39 -14.11 -11.67
C GLU A 155 8.36 -15.22 -11.84
N ARG A 156 7.71 -15.27 -13.00
CA ARG A 156 6.75 -16.33 -13.29
C ARG A 156 7.45 -17.67 -13.27
N TYR A 157 6.90 -18.61 -12.51
CA TYR A 157 7.48 -19.94 -12.40
C TYR A 157 7.50 -20.61 -13.77
N LYS A 158 8.71 -20.86 -14.29
CA LYS A 158 8.94 -21.65 -15.50
C LYS A 158 9.36 -23.04 -15.02
N GLU A 159 8.48 -24.01 -15.15
CA GLU A 159 8.84 -25.40 -14.93
C GLU A 159 9.94 -25.74 -15.95
N GLN A 160 11.16 -25.98 -15.46
CA GLN A 160 12.26 -26.43 -16.31
C GLN A 160 11.89 -27.84 -16.80
N ASN A 161 11.54 -27.92 -18.07
CA ASN A 161 11.39 -29.17 -18.81
C ASN A 161 12.77 -29.66 -19.25
#